data_AF-W9J1M8-F1
#
_entry.id   AF-W9J1M8-F1
#
_cell.length_a   1.000
_cell.length_b   1.000
_cell.length_c   1.000
_cell.angle_alpha   90.00
_cell.angle_beta   90.00
_cell.angle_gamma   90.00
#
_symmetry.space_group_name_H-M   'P 1'
#
loop_
_entity.id
_entity.type
_entity.pdbx_description
1 polymer ?
#
loop_
_entity_poly.entity_id
_entity_poly.type
_entity_poly.pdbx_seq_one_letter_code
_entity_poly.pdbx_strand_id
1 'polypeptide(L)'
;MVLNEDRISVGFPESHAIGLIPFFKQNPKLHVEQWVDVWQNLVMDSEQPSAYGPNGMIFERSELQPGEFHCLDSISGPDQDVAFSNWVVHGLEVVKAGMPSGSWSVIFDGSPELNLATELFTILLQRTIVWQTF
;
A
#
# COMPACT_ATOMS: atom_id res chain seq x y z
N MET A 1 17.61 -5.96 -2.40
CA MET A 1 17.52 -4.50 -2.18
C MET A 1 16.16 -4.23 -1.55
N VAL A 2 16.06 -3.23 -0.68
CA VAL A 2 14.79 -2.87 -0.03
C VAL A 2 14.41 -1.45 -0.45
N LEU A 3 13.18 -1.28 -0.92
CA LEU A 3 12.51 0.00 -1.10
C LEU A 3 11.58 0.19 0.09
N ASN A 4 11.86 1.19 0.93
CA ASN A 4 11.06 1.45 2.13
C ASN A 4 10.12 2.63 1.88
N GLU A 5 8.82 2.36 1.84
CA GLU A 5 7.76 3.36 1.70
C GLU A 5 7.09 3.59 3.07
N ASP A 6 7.92 4.03 4.02
CA ASP A 6 7.59 4.31 5.43
C ASP A 6 7.03 5.73 5.67
N ARG A 7 6.72 6.43 4.58
CA ARG A 7 6.11 7.76 4.56
C ARG A 7 4.90 7.72 3.65
N ILE A 8 4.01 8.69 3.81
CA ILE A 8 2.87 8.90 2.91
C ILE A 8 3.40 8.92 1.47
N SER A 9 2.94 7.96 0.67
CA SER A 9 3.39 7.84 -0.71
C SER A 9 2.72 8.90 -1.58
N VAL A 10 3.53 9.65 -2.32
CA VAL A 10 3.06 10.63 -3.31
C VAL A 10 3.31 10.05 -4.70
N GLY A 11 2.27 9.96 -5.53
CA GLY A 11 2.41 9.57 -6.95
C GLY A 11 2.25 8.09 -7.28
N PHE A 12 1.36 7.36 -6.60
CA PHE A 12 1.03 5.95 -6.91
C PHE A 12 2.22 4.99 -6.76
N PRO A 13 2.71 4.77 -5.52
CA PRO A 13 3.86 3.89 -5.23
C PRO A 13 3.74 2.48 -5.83
N GLU A 14 2.52 1.97 -5.93
CA GLU A 14 2.19 0.68 -6.50
C GLU A 14 2.57 0.57 -7.99
N SER A 15 2.64 1.71 -8.70
CA SER A 15 3.01 1.77 -10.12
C SER A 15 4.54 1.75 -10.34
N HIS A 16 5.35 2.05 -9.32
CA HIS A 16 6.80 2.21 -9.44
C HIS A 16 7.49 0.93 -9.95
N ALA A 17 6.95 -0.23 -9.58
CA ALA A 17 7.51 -1.52 -9.96
C ALA A 17 7.56 -1.74 -11.48
N ILE A 18 6.64 -1.16 -12.25
CA ILE A 18 6.65 -1.24 -13.72
C ILE A 18 7.93 -0.60 -14.29
N GLY A 19 8.32 0.56 -13.75
CA GLY A 19 9.53 1.27 -14.14
C GLY A 19 10.82 0.48 -13.85
N LEU A 20 10.76 -0.47 -12.92
CA LEU A 20 11.91 -1.28 -12.52
C LEU A 20 12.14 -2.53 -13.40
N ILE A 21 11.15 -2.93 -14.21
CA ILE A 21 11.21 -4.14 -15.05
C ILE A 21 12.49 -4.24 -15.90
N PRO A 22 12.97 -3.18 -16.59
CA PRO A 22 14.21 -3.26 -17.38
C PRO A 22 15.44 -3.61 -16.53
N PHE A 23 15.49 -3.16 -15.28
CA PHE A 23 16.62 -3.42 -14.38
C PHE A 23 16.66 -4.87 -13.92
N PHE A 24 15.50 -5.47 -13.63
CA PHE A 24 15.40 -6.88 -13.28
C PHE A 24 15.75 -7.79 -14.46
N LYS A 25 15.40 -7.40 -15.68
CA LYS A 25 15.81 -8.14 -16.90
C LYS A 25 17.32 -8.11 -17.13
N GLN A 26 17.97 -6.98 -16.85
CA GLN A 26 19.43 -6.85 -16.95
C GLN A 26 20.18 -7.54 -15.80
N ASN A 27 19.52 -7.70 -14.64
CA ASN A 27 20.11 -8.26 -13.44
C ASN A 27 19.23 -9.40 -12.89
N PRO A 28 19.26 -10.61 -13.46
CA PRO A 28 18.35 -11.69 -13.08
C PRO A 28 18.46 -12.17 -11.62
N LYS A 29 19.54 -11.81 -10.92
CA LYS A 29 19.75 -12.10 -9.49
C LYS A 29 19.27 -10.98 -8.57
N LEU A 30 18.87 -9.84 -9.13
CA LEU A 30 18.38 -8.71 -8.36
C LEU A 30 16.97 -9.03 -7.86
N HIS A 31 16.82 -9.00 -6.54
CA HIS A 31 15.54 -9.06 -5.85
C HIS A 31 15.30 -7.75 -5.12
N VAL A 32 14.10 -7.19 -5.27
CA VAL A 32 13.64 -5.99 -4.56
C VAL A 32 12.41 -6.32 -3.73
N GLU A 33 12.46 -5.96 -2.46
CA GLU A 33 11.29 -5.94 -1.59
C GLU A 33 10.83 -4.49 -1.43
N GLN A 34 9.54 -4.24 -1.64
CA GLN A 34 8.89 -2.95 -1.42
C GLN A 34 8.07 -3.03 -0.14
N TRP A 35 8.50 -2.32 0.89
CA TRP A 35 7.90 -2.34 2.20
C TRP A 35 6.94 -1.15 2.33
N VAL A 36 5.67 -1.44 2.64
CA VAL A 36 4.57 -0.48 2.66
C VAL A 36 3.98 -0.46 4.06
N ASP A 37 4.05 0.69 4.73
CA ASP A 37 3.41 0.87 6.03
C ASP A 37 1.88 0.89 5.87
N VAL A 38 1.20 -0.07 6.51
CA VAL A 38 -0.26 -0.25 6.42
C VAL A 38 -1.00 0.98 6.95
N TRP A 39 -0.54 1.54 8.06
CA TRP A 39 -1.20 2.65 8.74
C TRP A 39 -1.07 3.95 7.95
N GLN A 40 0.06 4.15 7.27
CA GLN A 40 0.30 5.36 6.48
C GLN A 40 -0.24 5.29 5.04
N ASN A 41 -0.37 4.08 4.47
CA ASN A 41 -0.69 3.92 3.04
C ASN A 41 -2.03 3.23 2.77
N LEU A 42 -2.61 2.50 3.73
CA LEU A 42 -3.90 1.81 3.57
C LEU A 42 -4.99 2.36 4.50
N VAL A 43 -4.63 2.83 5.70
CA VAL A 43 -5.59 3.40 6.65
C VAL A 43 -5.68 4.90 6.45
N MET A 44 -6.69 5.32 5.70
CA MET A 44 -7.01 6.73 5.54
C MET A 44 -7.95 7.16 6.68
N ASP A 45 -7.46 8.00 7.60
CA ASP A 45 -8.34 8.72 8.53
C ASP A 45 -9.06 9.84 7.78
N SER A 46 -10.33 10.08 8.12
CA SER A 46 -11.09 11.25 7.68
C SER A 46 -10.39 12.58 7.96
N GLU A 47 -9.50 12.64 8.96
CA GLU A 47 -8.67 13.80 9.27
C GLU A 47 -7.25 13.76 8.66
N GLN A 48 -6.82 12.63 8.11
CA GLN A 48 -5.52 12.51 7.45
C GLN A 48 -5.65 12.82 5.95
N PRO A 49 -5.03 13.92 5.47
CA PRO A 49 -5.07 14.26 4.06
C PRO A 49 -4.34 13.19 3.26
N SER A 50 -5.04 12.63 2.29
CA SER A 50 -4.41 11.73 1.34
C SER A 50 -3.66 12.50 0.28
N ALA A 51 -2.58 11.93 -0.26
CA ALA A 51 -1.95 12.43 -1.48
C ALA A 51 -2.92 12.39 -2.70
N TYR A 52 -4.09 11.76 -2.54
CA TYR A 52 -5.19 11.64 -3.50
C TYR A 52 -6.36 12.59 -3.22
N GLY A 53 -6.28 13.39 -2.16
CA GLY A 53 -7.31 14.36 -1.81
C GLY A 53 -7.31 15.48 -2.86
N PRO A 54 -8.48 15.97 -3.29
CA PRO A 54 -8.60 16.94 -4.39
C PRO A 54 -7.88 18.28 -4.16
N ASN A 55 -7.26 18.49 -2.98
CA ASN A 55 -6.71 19.76 -2.55
C ASN A 55 -5.18 19.85 -2.48
N GLY A 56 -4.42 18.87 -2.97
CA GLY A 56 -2.98 19.06 -3.30
C GLY A 56 -2.10 19.68 -2.21
N MET A 57 -2.41 19.46 -0.92
CA MET A 57 -1.63 20.01 0.19
C MET A 57 -0.75 18.93 0.81
N ILE A 58 0.56 19.18 0.83
CA ILE A 58 1.57 18.37 1.51
C ILE A 58 1.53 18.74 3.00
N PHE A 59 1.32 17.77 3.90
CA PHE A 59 1.44 17.99 5.34
C PHE A 59 2.48 17.05 5.97
N GLU A 60 3.32 17.63 6.83
CA GLU A 60 4.28 16.91 7.67
C GLU A 60 3.56 16.21 8.83
N ARG A 61 4.12 15.04 9.19
CA ARG A 61 3.79 14.19 10.33
C ARG A 61 3.38 14.99 11.57
N SER A 62 2.17 14.77 12.08
CA SER A 62 1.89 14.94 13.51
C SER A 62 2.23 13.62 14.20
N GLU A 63 3.09 13.64 15.21
CA GLU A 63 3.39 12.45 16.00
C GLU A 63 2.12 12.00 16.72
N LEU A 64 1.82 10.69 16.67
CA LEU A 64 0.71 10.06 17.40
C LEU A 64 0.84 10.39 18.89
N GLN A 65 -0.19 11.01 19.47
CA GLN A 65 -0.17 11.33 20.88
C GLN A 65 -0.47 10.07 21.72
N PRO A 66 0.23 9.84 22.84
CA PRO A 66 -0.04 8.69 23.70
C PRO A 66 -1.48 8.71 24.21
N GLY A 67 -2.32 7.78 23.76
CA GLY A 67 -3.71 7.61 24.22
C GLY A 67 -4.79 7.78 23.14
N GLU A 68 -4.44 8.06 21.89
CA GLU A 68 -5.39 8.03 20.77
C GLU A 68 -5.72 6.57 20.40
N PHE A 69 -6.94 6.16 20.71
CA PHE A 69 -7.52 4.89 20.26
C PHE A 69 -8.26 5.15 18.95
N HIS A 70 -7.64 4.81 17.82
CA HIS A 70 -8.36 4.77 16.54
C HIS A 70 -9.25 3.53 16.52
N CYS A 71 -10.56 3.74 16.65
CA CYS A 71 -11.54 2.67 16.59
C CYS A 71 -11.76 2.27 15.13
N LEU A 72 -11.74 0.97 14.81
CA LEU A 72 -11.99 0.47 13.44
C LEU A 72 -13.38 0.92 12.91
N ASP A 73 -14.30 1.30 13.79
CA ASP A 73 -15.61 1.85 13.41
C ASP A 73 -15.55 3.25 12.76
N SER A 74 -14.44 3.98 12.92
CA SER A 74 -14.21 5.30 12.31
C SER A 74 -13.55 5.24 10.93
N ILE A 75 -13.18 4.03 10.50
CA ILE A 75 -12.62 3.77 9.18
C ILE A 75 -13.74 3.75 8.14
N SER A 76 -13.81 4.80 7.34
CA SER A 76 -14.75 4.84 6.22
C SER A 76 -14.30 3.82 5.16
N GLY A 77 -15.14 2.80 4.94
CA GLY A 77 -14.84 1.69 4.04
C GLY A 77 -14.49 2.00 2.57
N PRO A 78 -14.92 3.12 1.93
CA PRO A 78 -14.65 3.34 0.51
C PRO A 78 -13.18 3.66 0.19
N ASP A 79 -12.53 4.51 0.97
CA ASP A 79 -11.21 5.05 0.61
C ASP A 79 -10.09 4.00 0.77
N GLN A 80 -10.23 3.12 1.77
CA GLN A 80 -9.28 2.03 2.01
C GLN A 80 -9.40 0.91 0.98
N ASP A 81 -10.62 0.61 0.54
CA ASP A 81 -10.85 -0.34 -0.56
C ASP A 81 -10.17 0.15 -1.84
N VAL A 82 -10.23 1.45 -2.13
CA VAL A 82 -9.56 2.04 -3.29
C VAL A 82 -8.04 1.94 -3.15
N ALA A 83 -7.48 2.36 -2.01
CA ALA A 83 -6.04 2.29 -1.77
C ALA A 83 -5.50 0.86 -1.92
N PHE A 84 -6.18 -0.12 -1.31
CA PHE A 84 -5.79 -1.52 -1.43
C PHE A 84 -6.02 -2.09 -2.83
N SER A 85 -7.14 -1.75 -3.48
CA SER A 85 -7.43 -2.20 -4.85
C SER A 85 -6.38 -1.71 -5.84
N ASN A 86 -5.85 -0.49 -5.67
CA ASN A 86 -4.76 0.02 -6.51
C ASN A 86 -3.53 -0.88 -6.43
N TRP A 87 -3.12 -1.30 -5.23
CA TRP A 87 -2.01 -2.25 -5.05
C TRP A 87 -2.26 -3.58 -5.77
N VAL A 88 -3.48 -4.12 -5.70
CA VAL A 88 -3.82 -5.36 -6.39
C VAL A 88 -3.79 -5.17 -7.92
N VAL A 89 -4.42 -4.12 -8.44
CA VAL A 89 -4.49 -3.84 -9.88
C VAL A 89 -3.11 -3.61 -10.46
N HIS A 90 -2.31 -2.75 -9.85
CA HIS A 90 -0.96 -2.46 -10.32
C HIS A 90 -0.03 -3.68 -10.16
N GLY A 91 -0.18 -4.48 -9.10
CA GLY A 91 0.52 -5.76 -8.98
C GLY A 91 0.24 -6.69 -10.17
N LEU A 92 -1.02 -6.78 -10.61
CA LEU A 92 -1.40 -7.55 -11.79
C LEU A 92 -0.83 -6.95 -13.08
N GLU A 93 -0.78 -5.63 -13.21
CA GLU A 93 -0.16 -4.95 -14.36
C GLU A 93 1.35 -5.21 -14.44
N VAL A 94 2.05 -5.19 -13.30
CA VAL A 94 3.48 -5.51 -13.21
C VAL A 94 3.76 -6.93 -13.72
N VAL A 95 2.93 -7.90 -13.32
CA VAL A 95 3.02 -9.27 -13.82
C VAL A 95 2.76 -9.32 -15.32
N LYS A 96 1.69 -8.67 -15.82
CA LYS A 96 1.35 -8.60 -17.24
C LYS A 96 2.44 -7.93 -18.09
N ALA A 97 3.15 -6.94 -17.55
CA ALA A 97 4.25 -6.25 -18.19
C ALA A 97 5.54 -7.10 -18.26
N GLY A 98 5.54 -8.30 -17.70
CA GLY A 98 6.63 -9.27 -17.80
C GLY A 98 7.71 -9.05 -16.74
N MET A 99 7.31 -8.68 -15.53
CA MET A 99 8.19 -8.73 -14.36
C MET A 99 8.74 -10.16 -14.17
N PRO A 100 10.06 -10.34 -14.07
CA PRO A 100 10.63 -11.67 -13.81
C PRO A 100 10.12 -12.25 -12.48
N SER A 101 9.73 -13.53 -12.49
CA SER A 101 9.27 -14.21 -11.28
C SER A 101 10.32 -14.16 -10.18
N GLY A 102 9.90 -13.83 -8.95
CA GLY A 102 10.78 -13.74 -7.79
C GLY A 102 11.75 -12.55 -7.81
N SER A 103 11.60 -11.58 -8.72
CA SER A 103 12.45 -10.36 -8.73
C SER A 103 11.87 -9.21 -7.90
N TRP A 104 10.57 -9.22 -7.61
CA TRP A 104 9.88 -8.19 -6.85
C TRP A 104 8.86 -8.79 -5.89
N SER A 105 8.81 -8.26 -4.67
CA SER A 105 7.85 -8.60 -3.62
C SER A 105 7.32 -7.32 -2.97
N VAL A 106 6.04 -7.30 -2.60
CA VAL A 106 5.46 -6.25 -1.76
C VAL A 106 5.23 -6.81 -0.37
N ILE A 107 5.67 -6.08 0.66
CA ILE A 107 5.54 -6.42 2.07
C ILE A 107 4.69 -5.33 2.73
N PHE A 108 3.51 -5.69 3.23
CA PHE A 108 2.70 -4.78 4.03
C PHE A 108 3.13 -4.88 5.49
N ASP A 109 3.78 -3.83 6.02
CA ASP A 109 4.22 -3.76 7.40
C ASP A 109 3.08 -3.24 8.29
N GLY A 110 2.64 -4.11 9.20
CA GLY A 110 1.56 -3.83 10.16
C GLY A 110 2.03 -3.30 11.50
N SER A 111 3.33 -3.04 11.69
CA SER A 111 3.88 -2.55 12.95
C SER A 111 3.29 -1.18 13.34
N PRO A 112 3.04 -0.89 14.62
CA PRO A 112 3.24 -1.76 15.78
C PRO A 112 2.09 -2.76 16.03
N GLU A 113 0.89 -2.51 15.50
CA GLU A 113 -0.33 -3.29 15.79
C GLU A 113 -0.57 -4.43 14.78
N LEU A 114 0.35 -5.38 14.70
CA LEU A 114 0.35 -6.44 13.67
C LEU A 114 -0.96 -7.24 13.58
N ASN A 115 -1.59 -7.56 14.71
CA ASN A 115 -2.85 -8.31 14.73
C ASN A 115 -3.98 -7.53 14.05
N LEU A 116 -4.07 -6.23 14.34
CA LEU A 116 -5.09 -5.35 13.76
C LEU A 116 -4.83 -5.13 12.27
N ALA A 117 -3.56 -4.94 11.87
CA ALA A 117 -3.19 -4.85 10.47
C ALA A 117 -3.55 -6.13 9.68
N THR A 118 -3.37 -7.30 10.31
CA THR A 118 -3.72 -8.60 9.69
C THR A 118 -5.23 -8.74 9.52
N GLU A 119 -6.01 -8.31 10.51
CA GLU A 119 -7.48 -8.29 10.42
C GLU A 119 -7.95 -7.35 9.31
N LEU A 120 -7.42 -6.13 9.27
CA LEU A 120 -7.71 -5.15 8.22
C LEU A 120 -7.38 -5.70 6.83
N PHE A 121 -6.17 -6.24 6.65
CA PHE A 121 -5.75 -6.85 5.39
C PHE A 121 -6.71 -7.98 4.97
N THR A 122 -7.15 -8.81 5.92
CA THR A 122 -8.11 -9.89 5.65
C THR A 122 -9.46 -9.34 5.18
N ILE A 123 -9.97 -8.30 5.83
CA ILE A 123 -11.22 -7.62 5.46
C ILE A 123 -11.11 -7.02 4.05
N LEU A 124 -10.03 -6.28 3.78
CA LEU A 124 -9.78 -5.65 2.48
C LEU A 124 -9.64 -6.68 1.36
N LEU A 125 -8.91 -7.78 1.61
CA LEU A 125 -8.75 -8.86 0.65
C LEU A 125 -10.08 -9.55 0.34
N GLN A 126 -10.87 -9.89 1.37
CA GLN A 126 -12.18 -10.49 1.19
C GLN A 126 -13.11 -9.61 0.34
N ARG A 127 -13.15 -8.31 0.63
CA ARG A 127 -13.94 -7.34 -0.15
C ARG A 127 -13.44 -7.25 -1.59
N THR A 128 -12.14 -7.15 -1.79
CA THR A 128 -11.54 -6.99 -3.13
C THR A 128 -11.73 -8.22 -4.00
N ILE A 129 -11.57 -9.43 -3.45
CA ILE A 129 -11.81 -10.68 -4.19
C ILE A 129 -13.27 -10.76 -4.64
N VAL A 130 -14.22 -10.36 -3.80
CA VAL A 130 -15.64 -10.30 -4.18
C VAL A 130 -15.84 -9.39 -5.38
N TRP A 131 -15.17 -8.24 -5.46
CA TRP A 131 -15.32 -7.33 -6.61
C TRP A 131 -14.56 -7.74 -7.88
N GLN A 132 -13.50 -8.56 -7.78
CA GLN A 132 -12.70 -9.00 -8.93
C GLN A 132 -13.15 -10.33 -9.55
N THR A 133 -14.11 -11.03 -8.94
CA THR A 133 -14.60 -12.35 -9.40
C THR A 133 -15.97 -12.32 -10.09
N PHE A 134 -16.54 -11.13 -10.33
CA PHE A 134 -17.72 -10.90 -11.18
C PHE A 134 -17.39 -9.99 -12.36
#